data_AF-A0A151IL36-F1
#
_entry.id   AF-A0A151IL36-F1
#
_cell.length_a   1.000
_cell.length_b   1.000
_cell.length_c   1.000
_cell.angle_alpha   90.00
_cell.angle_beta   90.00
_cell.angle_gamma   90.00
#
_symmetry.space_group_name_H-M   'P 1'
#
loop_
_entity.id
_entity.type
_entity.pdbx_description
1 polymer ?
#
loop_
_entity_poly.entity_id
_entity_poly.type
_entity_poly.pdbx_seq_one_letter_code
_entity_poly.pdbx_strand_id
1 'polypeptide(L)'
;MHTPTFVDLQGFVVNGRFVVKEAAVLTRGTVLAHYVFTSPVPWRSLTGSDRSCASWLIACHHGLRWTDGTTPYCEAKRLITSAVCGEEDAAVYVKGLEKRTWLRDLLLDDERVHIETLDAVYEDTLSLADIDAADTTRCVHHATNCALQNVFKLYNWWTKRRAVRILSRRYDLTATGYKFLEIGVNVGPPSYVEIVLGDHQGRELPMSLETWKGLYEQRLNIYKLLRNEHKDNFVTVGPITATIYAHTDLTLVRLESPTVHVTMIESTLRRMFDLDGCIDVTFERLSRLVDTVDVKYTRFANVANAISASEVFDKRQLVDCELLALVFNAR
;
A
#
# COMPACT_ATOMS: atom_id res chain seq x y z
N MET A 1 11.10 -5.04 4.65
CA MET A 1 10.17 -5.14 3.50
C MET A 1 9.89 -3.77 3.03
N HIS A 2 9.90 -3.59 1.72
CA HIS A 2 9.59 -2.30 1.16
C HIS A 2 8.20 -2.41 0.60
N THR A 3 7.21 -1.96 1.38
CA THR A 3 5.87 -1.71 0.85
C THR A 3 6.03 -0.96 -0.47
N PRO A 4 5.46 -1.46 -1.59
CA PRO A 4 5.71 -0.86 -2.89
C PRO A 4 5.28 0.59 -2.89
N THR A 5 5.95 1.38 -3.71
CA THR A 5 5.65 2.79 -3.89
C THR A 5 4.52 2.91 -4.91
N PHE A 6 3.44 3.60 -4.56
CA PHE A 6 2.36 3.88 -5.51
C PHE A 6 2.46 5.31 -6.01
N VAL A 7 2.45 5.49 -7.33
CA VAL A 7 2.55 6.80 -7.98
C VAL A 7 1.35 7.00 -8.90
N ASP A 8 0.72 8.18 -8.80
CA ASP A 8 -0.22 8.66 -9.81
C ASP A 8 0.14 10.08 -10.23
N LEU A 9 -0.08 10.35 -11.51
CA LEU A 9 0.21 11.62 -12.15
C LEU A 9 -1.04 12.13 -12.86
N GLN A 10 -1.33 13.43 -12.73
CA GLN A 10 -2.33 14.14 -13.53
C GLN A 10 -1.66 15.32 -14.21
N GLY A 11 -2.13 15.68 -15.40
CA GLY A 11 -1.44 16.63 -16.23
C GLY A 11 -2.14 16.89 -17.55
N PHE A 12 -1.46 17.63 -18.41
CA PHE A 12 -1.95 18.02 -19.72
C PHE A 12 -1.09 17.42 -20.82
N VAL A 13 -1.60 17.44 -22.04
CA VAL A 13 -0.80 17.19 -23.24
C VAL A 13 -0.51 18.53 -23.91
N VAL A 14 0.77 18.82 -24.13
CA VAL A 14 1.24 20.03 -24.81
C VAL A 14 2.19 19.62 -25.91
N ASN A 15 1.90 20.01 -27.16
CA ASN A 15 2.70 19.62 -28.33
C ASN A 15 2.93 18.08 -28.38
N GLY A 16 1.88 17.31 -28.05
CA GLY A 16 1.93 15.84 -28.04
C GLY A 16 2.74 15.22 -26.90
N ARG A 17 3.18 15.99 -25.91
CA ARG A 17 3.92 15.49 -24.75
C ARG A 17 3.14 15.68 -23.45
N PHE A 18 3.20 14.68 -22.59
CA PHE A 18 2.62 14.77 -21.25
C PHE A 18 3.39 15.77 -20.37
N VAL A 19 2.65 16.68 -19.74
CA VAL A 19 3.12 17.70 -18.82
C VAL A 19 2.44 17.45 -17.47
N VAL A 20 3.19 16.87 -16.53
CA VAL A 20 2.71 16.63 -15.17
C VAL A 20 2.30 17.95 -14.49
N LYS A 21 1.17 17.97 -13.80
CA LYS A 21 0.73 19.12 -13.01
C LYS A 21 0.34 18.76 -11.60
N GLU A 22 -0.09 17.54 -11.37
CA GLU A 22 -0.25 16.97 -10.05
C GLU A 22 0.51 15.64 -9.99
N ALA A 23 1.31 15.45 -8.96
CA ALA A 23 1.99 14.20 -8.70
C ALA A 23 1.72 13.78 -7.25
N ALA A 24 1.33 12.53 -7.06
CA ALA A 24 1.23 11.92 -5.75
C ALA A 24 2.08 10.66 -5.71
N VAL A 25 2.80 10.48 -4.60
CA VAL A 25 3.68 9.34 -4.35
C VAL A 25 3.42 8.87 -2.93
N LEU A 26 3.01 7.62 -2.77
CA LEU A 26 2.82 6.97 -1.48
C LEU A 26 3.89 5.88 -1.32
N THR A 27 4.84 6.10 -0.42
CA THR A 27 5.91 5.14 -0.09
C THR A 27 5.65 4.53 1.29
N ARG A 28 6.13 3.30 1.51
CA ARG A 28 6.04 2.60 2.81
C ARG A 28 4.61 2.42 3.36
N GLY A 29 3.59 2.69 2.54
CA GLY A 29 2.18 2.66 2.92
C GLY A 29 1.70 3.84 3.78
N THR A 30 2.60 4.74 4.21
CA THR A 30 2.28 5.83 5.14
C THR A 30 2.91 7.16 4.77
N VAL A 31 4.01 7.16 4.02
CA VAL A 31 4.76 8.38 3.67
C VAL A 31 4.24 8.91 2.34
N LEU A 32 3.48 10.00 2.42
CA LEU A 32 2.85 10.65 1.28
C LEU A 32 3.62 11.90 0.85
N ALA A 33 3.99 11.97 -0.42
CA ALA A 33 4.37 13.19 -1.10
C ALA A 33 3.29 13.59 -2.11
N HIS A 34 2.86 14.83 -2.08
CA HIS A 34 1.84 15.37 -2.98
C HIS A 34 2.24 16.76 -3.46
N TYR A 35 2.27 16.95 -4.77
CA TYR A 35 2.70 18.19 -5.41
C TYR A 35 1.67 18.65 -6.44
N VAL A 36 1.39 19.95 -6.44
CA VAL A 36 0.68 20.63 -7.53
C VAL A 36 1.61 21.67 -8.13
N PHE A 37 2.07 21.42 -9.34
CA PHE A 37 3.05 22.24 -10.03
C PHE A 37 2.41 23.41 -10.77
N THR A 38 3.08 24.56 -10.79
CA THR A 38 2.76 25.66 -11.71
C THR A 38 2.95 25.20 -13.15
N SER A 39 2.34 25.89 -14.11
CA SER A 39 2.50 25.53 -15.52
C SER A 39 3.86 25.99 -16.06
N PRO A 40 4.54 25.18 -16.90
CA PRO A 40 5.86 25.52 -17.44
C PRO A 40 5.82 26.70 -18.40
N VAL A 41 4.67 26.96 -19.02
CA VAL A 41 4.46 28.06 -19.97
C VAL A 41 3.13 28.77 -19.72
N PRO A 42 3.02 30.06 -20.06
CA PRO A 42 1.75 30.79 -20.02
C PRO A 42 0.69 30.16 -20.93
N TRP A 43 -0.58 30.20 -20.53
CA TRP A 43 -1.72 29.70 -21.34
C TRP A 43 -1.77 30.27 -22.76
N ARG A 44 -1.35 31.53 -22.92
CA ARG A 44 -1.33 32.24 -24.21
C ARG A 44 -0.31 31.64 -25.18
N SER A 45 0.72 30.97 -24.67
CA SER A 45 1.78 30.33 -25.45
C SER A 45 1.37 28.96 -26.00
N LEU A 46 0.24 28.40 -25.55
CA LEU A 46 -0.29 27.15 -26.07
C LEU A 46 -0.83 27.31 -27.49
N THR A 47 -0.81 26.22 -28.28
CA THR A 47 -1.51 26.18 -29.57
C THR A 47 -3.02 26.16 -29.37
N GLY A 48 -3.79 26.40 -30.45
CA GLY A 48 -5.25 26.27 -30.39
C GLY A 48 -5.70 24.87 -29.98
N SER A 49 -5.07 23.83 -30.54
CA SER A 49 -5.34 22.43 -30.20
C SER A 49 -4.99 22.08 -28.76
N ASP A 50 -3.83 22.52 -28.26
CA ASP A 50 -3.44 22.28 -26.86
C ASP A 50 -4.41 22.94 -25.89
N ARG A 51 -4.87 24.16 -26.19
CA ARG A 51 -5.89 24.83 -25.36
C ARG A 51 -7.20 24.07 -25.35
N SER A 52 -7.68 23.60 -26.50
CA SER A 52 -8.89 22.79 -26.57
C SER A 52 -8.77 21.49 -25.78
N CYS A 53 -7.63 20.79 -25.90
CA CYS A 53 -7.35 19.57 -25.13
C CYS A 53 -7.32 19.86 -23.63
N ALA A 54 -6.60 20.90 -23.20
CA ALA A 54 -6.52 21.29 -21.80
C ALA A 54 -7.88 21.72 -21.23
N SER A 55 -8.68 22.47 -21.98
CA SER A 55 -10.06 22.81 -21.59
C SER A 55 -10.93 21.58 -21.39
N TRP A 56 -10.80 20.57 -22.26
CA TRP A 56 -11.52 19.31 -22.10
C TRP A 56 -11.07 18.55 -20.84
N LEU A 57 -9.77 18.45 -20.59
CA LEU A 57 -9.22 17.79 -19.38
C LEU A 57 -9.68 18.48 -18.09
N ILE A 58 -9.72 19.82 -18.08
CA ILE A 58 -10.26 20.61 -16.97
C ILE A 58 -11.75 20.29 -16.76
N ALA A 59 -12.56 20.33 -17.81
CA ALA A 59 -14.00 20.22 -17.68
C ALA A 59 -14.50 18.78 -17.44
N CYS A 60 -13.80 17.79 -17.99
CA CYS A 60 -14.31 16.43 -18.14
C CYS A 60 -13.45 15.33 -17.50
N HIS A 61 -12.22 15.64 -17.06
CA HIS A 61 -11.32 14.62 -16.49
C HIS A 61 -10.92 14.91 -15.05
N HIS A 62 -9.98 15.83 -14.82
CA HIS A 62 -9.33 15.99 -13.51
C HIS A 62 -9.64 17.33 -12.82
N GLY A 63 -10.31 18.29 -13.46
CA GLY A 63 -10.67 19.57 -12.82
C GLY A 63 -9.51 20.54 -12.55
N LEU A 64 -8.26 20.08 -12.56
CA LEU A 64 -7.07 20.89 -12.36
C LEU A 64 -6.94 21.99 -13.42
N ARG A 65 -6.92 23.27 -13.01
CA ARG A 65 -6.81 24.41 -13.92
C ARG A 65 -5.37 24.62 -14.36
N TRP A 66 -5.18 25.23 -15.53
CA TRP A 66 -3.84 25.57 -16.03
C TRP A 66 -3.05 26.45 -15.07
N THR A 67 -3.71 27.36 -14.37
CA THR A 67 -3.07 28.30 -13.44
C THR A 67 -2.90 27.76 -12.03
N ASP A 68 -3.41 26.56 -11.73
CA ASP A 68 -3.26 25.95 -10.41
C ASP A 68 -1.80 25.53 -10.16
N GLY A 69 -1.46 25.38 -8.88
CA GLY A 69 -0.14 24.95 -8.42
C GLY A 69 0.61 26.00 -7.65
N THR A 70 1.30 25.55 -6.60
CA THR A 70 2.12 26.38 -5.71
C THR A 70 3.60 26.02 -5.81
N THR A 71 3.91 24.88 -6.42
CA THR A 71 5.28 24.38 -6.59
C THR A 71 5.79 24.73 -7.98
N PRO A 72 6.96 25.38 -8.14
CA PRO A 72 7.50 25.69 -9.46
C PRO A 72 7.71 24.43 -10.31
N TYR A 73 7.30 24.45 -11.60
CA TYR A 73 7.48 23.31 -12.51
C TYR A 73 8.94 22.86 -12.65
N CYS A 74 9.91 23.78 -12.54
CA CYS A 74 11.34 23.45 -12.62
C CYS A 74 11.80 22.48 -11.53
N GLU A 75 11.08 22.41 -10.40
CA GLU A 75 11.38 21.50 -9.30
C GLU A 75 10.80 20.09 -9.50
N ALA A 76 9.97 19.87 -10.52
CA ALA A 76 9.24 18.61 -10.70
C ALA A 76 10.16 17.39 -10.79
N LYS A 77 11.24 17.47 -11.60
CA LYS A 77 12.22 16.37 -11.69
C LYS A 77 12.81 16.07 -10.31
N ARG A 78 13.33 17.09 -9.62
CA ARG A 78 14.00 16.91 -8.33
C ARG A 78 13.06 16.34 -7.26
N LEU A 79 11.85 16.89 -7.14
CA LEU A 79 10.89 16.50 -6.11
C LEU A 79 10.31 15.11 -6.34
N ILE A 80 9.90 14.79 -7.57
CA ILE A 80 9.37 13.46 -7.90
C ILE A 80 10.47 12.41 -7.75
N THR A 81 11.69 12.68 -8.24
CA THR A 81 12.84 11.77 -8.07
C THR A 81 13.09 11.50 -6.60
N SER A 82 13.16 12.55 -5.77
CA SER A 82 13.38 12.39 -4.32
C SER A 82 12.24 11.65 -3.61
N ALA A 83 11.00 11.77 -4.09
CA ALA A 83 9.85 11.09 -3.49
C ALA A 83 9.76 9.61 -3.88
N VAL A 84 10.17 9.28 -5.11
CA VAL A 84 10.14 7.90 -5.63
C VAL A 84 11.38 7.12 -5.21
N CYS A 85 12.57 7.75 -5.29
CA CYS A 85 13.86 7.14 -4.96
C CYS A 85 14.11 7.29 -3.45
N GLY A 86 13.47 6.43 -2.66
CA GLY A 86 13.78 6.26 -1.25
C GLY A 86 15.08 5.48 -1.02
N GLU A 87 15.42 5.20 0.25
CA GLU A 87 16.64 4.46 0.64
C GLU A 87 16.62 2.95 0.28
N GLU A 88 15.57 2.46 -0.38
CA GLU A 88 15.23 1.04 -0.43
C GLU A 88 14.79 0.59 -1.84
N ASP A 89 15.17 -0.64 -2.25
CA ASP A 89 14.87 -1.26 -3.56
C ASP A 89 13.39 -1.71 -3.69
N ALA A 90 12.44 -0.81 -3.43
CA ALA A 90 11.01 -1.08 -3.53
C ALA A 90 10.51 -1.01 -4.98
N ALA A 91 9.61 -1.91 -5.38
CA ALA A 91 8.90 -1.78 -6.65
C ALA A 91 8.03 -0.50 -6.67
N VAL A 92 8.03 0.20 -7.80
CA VAL A 92 7.22 1.40 -8.04
C VAL A 92 6.08 1.06 -8.98
N TYR A 93 4.86 1.21 -8.48
CA TYR A 93 3.63 0.93 -9.21
C TYR A 93 2.92 2.20 -9.67
N VAL A 94 2.59 2.21 -10.95
CA VAL A 94 1.76 3.22 -11.62
C VAL A 94 0.61 2.54 -12.35
N LYS A 95 -0.45 3.28 -12.66
CA LYS A 95 -1.53 2.79 -13.52
C LYS A 95 -1.48 3.46 -14.89
N GLY A 96 -1.50 2.65 -15.95
CA GLY A 96 -1.39 3.10 -17.34
C GLY A 96 0.04 3.25 -17.87
N LEU A 97 0.24 2.81 -19.12
CA LEU A 97 1.55 2.75 -19.79
C LEU A 97 2.15 4.13 -20.08
N GLU A 98 1.33 5.13 -20.39
CA GLU A 98 1.80 6.50 -20.65
C GLU A 98 2.47 7.10 -19.40
N LYS A 99 1.83 6.96 -18.23
CA LYS A 99 2.38 7.44 -16.95
C LYS A 99 3.65 6.70 -16.57
N ARG A 100 3.70 5.37 -16.79
CA ARG A 100 4.92 4.57 -16.61
C ARG A 100 6.05 5.07 -17.48
N THR A 101 5.78 5.26 -18.76
CA THR A 101 6.80 5.69 -19.73
C THR A 101 7.34 7.06 -19.34
N TRP A 102 6.46 8.01 -19.03
CA TRP A 102 6.86 9.34 -18.60
C TRP A 102 7.67 9.32 -17.29
N LEU A 103 7.23 8.54 -16.29
CA LEU A 103 7.93 8.45 -15.01
C LEU A 103 9.32 7.82 -15.19
N ARG A 104 9.42 6.77 -16.01
CA ARG A 104 10.71 6.16 -16.36
C ARG A 104 11.62 7.15 -17.09
N ASP A 105 11.08 7.92 -18.03
CA ASP A 105 11.84 8.93 -18.78
C ASP A 105 12.33 10.08 -17.87
N LEU A 106 11.58 10.41 -16.80
CA LEU A 106 12.00 11.37 -15.78
C LEU A 106 13.17 10.84 -14.94
N LEU A 107 13.16 9.53 -14.66
CA LEU A 107 14.06 8.82 -13.74
C LEU A 107 15.21 8.08 -14.44
N LEU A 108 15.48 8.35 -15.74
CA LEU A 108 16.46 7.65 -16.58
C LEU A 108 17.88 7.53 -15.99
N ASP A 109 18.21 8.33 -14.99
CA ASP A 109 19.52 8.35 -14.34
C ASP A 109 19.66 7.30 -13.21
N ASP A 110 18.60 6.56 -12.85
CA ASP A 110 18.60 5.62 -11.73
C ASP A 110 18.10 4.22 -12.14
N GLU A 111 19.02 3.36 -12.59
CA GLU A 111 18.75 1.96 -12.98
C GLU A 111 18.22 1.09 -11.82
N ARG A 112 18.26 1.58 -10.57
CA ARG A 112 17.79 0.85 -9.39
C ARG A 112 16.27 0.87 -9.25
N VAL A 113 15.59 1.81 -9.89
CA VAL A 113 14.14 1.99 -9.72
C VAL A 113 13.37 1.07 -10.67
N HIS A 114 12.82 -0.02 -10.14
CA HIS A 114 11.95 -0.91 -10.90
C HIS A 114 10.53 -0.36 -10.98
N ILE A 115 10.16 0.22 -12.13
CA ILE A 115 8.83 0.81 -12.38
C ILE A 115 7.98 -0.11 -13.26
N GLU A 116 6.84 -0.56 -12.72
CA GLU A 116 5.89 -1.40 -13.42
C GLU A 116 4.48 -0.81 -13.42
N THR A 117 3.70 -1.18 -14.44
CA THR A 117 2.26 -0.89 -14.46
C THR A 117 1.51 -1.94 -13.67
N LEU A 118 0.58 -1.53 -12.80
CA LEU A 118 -0.32 -2.46 -12.12
C LEU A 118 -1.09 -3.32 -13.12
N ASP A 119 -1.51 -2.75 -14.25
CA ASP A 119 -2.23 -3.46 -15.31
C ASP A 119 -1.42 -4.61 -15.94
N ALA A 120 -0.08 -4.56 -15.85
CA ALA A 120 0.80 -5.62 -16.34
C ALA A 120 1.11 -6.69 -15.29
N VAL A 121 1.04 -6.31 -14.01
CA VAL A 121 1.38 -7.19 -12.88
C VAL A 121 0.15 -7.91 -12.33
N TYR A 122 -1.03 -7.32 -12.50
CA TYR A 122 -2.28 -7.75 -11.88
C TYR A 122 -3.45 -7.69 -12.86
N GLU A 123 -3.89 -8.85 -13.31
CA GLU A 123 -4.97 -8.99 -14.31
C GLU A 123 -6.34 -8.50 -13.80
N ASP A 124 -6.58 -8.60 -12.50
CA ASP A 124 -7.82 -8.19 -11.83
C ASP A 124 -7.82 -6.71 -11.40
N THR A 125 -6.85 -5.92 -11.84
CA THR A 125 -6.82 -4.48 -11.53
C THR A 125 -8.00 -3.76 -12.17
N LEU A 126 -8.91 -3.28 -11.35
CA LEU A 126 -10.02 -2.45 -11.77
C LEU A 126 -9.55 -1.12 -12.37
N SER A 127 -10.38 -0.45 -13.18
CA SER A 127 -10.10 0.91 -13.61
C SER A 127 -10.07 1.86 -12.41
N LEU A 128 -9.36 3.00 -12.48
CA LEU A 128 -9.33 3.97 -11.37
C LEU A 128 -10.72 4.48 -10.98
N ALA A 129 -11.64 4.52 -11.94
CA ALA A 129 -13.03 4.92 -11.72
C ALA A 129 -13.78 3.88 -10.87
N ASP A 130 -13.47 2.59 -11.05
CA ASP A 130 -14.17 1.47 -10.41
C ASP A 130 -13.54 1.05 -9.08
N ILE A 131 -12.33 1.50 -8.77
CA ILE A 131 -11.70 1.25 -7.46
C ILE A 131 -12.39 2.08 -6.37
N ASP A 132 -12.78 1.38 -5.30
CA ASP A 132 -13.42 1.93 -4.10
C ASP A 132 -12.64 3.15 -3.54
N ALA A 133 -13.39 4.22 -3.30
CA ALA A 133 -12.88 5.48 -2.79
C ALA A 133 -13.07 5.64 -1.27
N ALA A 134 -13.64 4.65 -0.58
CA ALA A 134 -13.77 4.67 0.87
C ALA A 134 -12.40 4.85 1.54
N ASP A 135 -12.38 5.65 2.61
CA ASP A 135 -11.18 5.94 3.41
C ASP A 135 -10.02 6.54 2.61
N THR A 136 -10.31 7.22 1.50
CA THR A 136 -9.31 7.97 0.71
C THR A 136 -9.38 9.47 0.99
N THR A 137 -8.22 10.13 1.00
CA THR A 137 -8.15 11.60 1.06
C THR A 137 -8.12 12.18 -0.36
N ARG A 138 -8.81 13.30 -0.57
CA ARG A 138 -8.78 14.08 -1.82
C ARG A 138 -7.98 15.36 -1.61
N CYS A 139 -7.40 15.88 -2.70
CA CYS A 139 -6.83 17.22 -2.65
C CYS A 139 -7.95 18.28 -2.56
N VAL A 140 -7.64 19.44 -1.97
CA VAL A 140 -8.59 20.54 -1.80
C VAL A 140 -8.86 21.27 -3.13
N HIS A 141 -8.07 21.00 -4.18
CA HIS A 141 -8.07 21.78 -5.41
C HIS A 141 -9.11 21.33 -6.44
N HIS A 142 -9.51 20.05 -6.46
CA HIS A 142 -10.47 19.55 -7.44
C HIS A 142 -11.21 18.29 -6.96
N ALA A 143 -12.37 18.05 -7.58
CA ALA A 143 -13.33 17.04 -7.13
C ALA A 143 -13.23 15.70 -7.86
N THR A 144 -12.53 15.62 -9.00
CA THR A 144 -12.55 14.46 -9.90
C THR A 144 -11.13 14.03 -10.31
N ASN A 145 -10.89 12.72 -10.39
CA ASN A 145 -9.62 12.10 -10.83
C ASN A 145 -8.35 12.75 -10.27
N CYS A 146 -8.27 12.80 -8.93
CA CYS A 146 -7.16 13.40 -8.22
C CYS A 146 -6.00 12.43 -8.03
N ALA A 147 -4.77 12.84 -8.33
CA ALA A 147 -3.59 11.99 -8.17
C ALA A 147 -3.45 11.46 -6.74
N LEU A 148 -3.65 12.34 -5.75
CA LEU A 148 -3.62 12.00 -4.33
C LEU A 148 -4.66 10.92 -3.98
N GLN A 149 -5.88 11.06 -4.48
CA GLN A 149 -6.92 10.08 -4.21
C GLN A 149 -6.59 8.74 -4.89
N ASN A 150 -6.06 8.79 -6.11
CA ASN A 150 -5.73 7.61 -6.89
C ASN A 150 -4.64 6.78 -6.21
N VAL A 151 -3.58 7.37 -5.66
CA VAL A 151 -2.55 6.57 -4.96
C VAL A 151 -3.12 5.84 -3.73
N PHE A 152 -4.03 6.47 -2.97
CA PHE A 152 -4.72 5.79 -1.87
C PHE A 152 -5.68 4.70 -2.36
N LYS A 153 -6.41 4.93 -3.45
CA LYS A 153 -7.24 3.90 -4.09
C LYS A 153 -6.40 2.68 -4.46
N LEU A 154 -5.27 2.90 -5.13
CA LEU A 154 -4.37 1.83 -5.56
C LEU A 154 -3.79 1.07 -4.37
N TYR A 155 -3.32 1.78 -3.34
CA TYR A 155 -2.80 1.17 -2.11
C TYR A 155 -3.88 0.39 -1.34
N ASN A 156 -5.06 0.96 -1.15
CA ASN A 156 -6.17 0.30 -0.47
C ASN A 156 -6.65 -0.93 -1.24
N TRP A 157 -6.75 -0.84 -2.57
CA TRP A 157 -7.06 -1.98 -3.40
C TRP A 157 -6.00 -3.07 -3.28
N TRP A 158 -4.71 -2.70 -3.35
CA TRP A 158 -3.59 -3.62 -3.24
C TRP A 158 -3.56 -4.35 -1.89
N THR A 159 -3.72 -3.61 -0.79
CA THR A 159 -3.77 -4.17 0.58
C THR A 159 -5.02 -5.01 0.85
N LYS A 160 -6.16 -4.69 0.23
CA LYS A 160 -7.41 -5.46 0.37
C LYS A 160 -7.39 -6.77 -0.42
N ARG A 161 -6.43 -6.97 -1.34
CA ARG A 161 -6.23 -8.29 -1.96
C ARG A 161 -5.91 -9.27 -0.84
N ARG A 162 -6.74 -10.30 -0.70
CA ARG A 162 -6.45 -11.42 0.21
C ARG A 162 -5.25 -12.18 -0.32
N ALA A 163 -4.06 -11.67 -0.06
CA ALA A 163 -2.85 -12.42 -0.22
C ALA A 163 -2.98 -13.67 0.65
N VAL A 164 -2.79 -14.84 0.04
CA VAL A 164 -2.78 -16.09 0.80
C VAL A 164 -1.53 -16.07 1.65
N ARG A 165 -1.67 -16.17 2.98
CA ARG A 165 -0.55 -16.23 3.89
C ARG A 165 -0.02 -17.66 3.97
N ILE A 166 1.17 -17.91 3.43
CA ILE A 166 1.86 -19.20 3.48
C ILE A 166 3.03 -19.16 4.46
N LEU A 167 3.58 -20.34 4.79
CA LEU A 167 4.75 -20.48 5.68
C LEU A 167 4.58 -19.73 7.01
N SER A 168 3.36 -19.69 7.55
CA SER A 168 3.06 -18.91 8.73
C SER A 168 3.41 -19.63 10.03
N ARG A 169 3.77 -18.85 11.04
CA ARG A 169 3.96 -19.29 12.42
C ARG A 169 3.06 -18.45 13.32
N ARG A 170 2.15 -19.14 14.00
CA ARG A 170 1.26 -18.58 15.01
C ARG A 170 1.82 -18.81 16.42
N TYR A 171 1.79 -17.76 17.23
CA TYR A 171 2.11 -17.75 18.65
C TYR A 171 0.87 -17.36 19.44
N ASP A 172 0.35 -18.27 20.25
CA ASP A 172 -0.80 -17.97 21.10
C ASP A 172 -0.38 -17.07 22.27
N LEU A 173 -1.03 -15.92 22.39
CA LEU A 173 -0.76 -14.95 23.46
C LEU A 173 -1.56 -15.25 24.72
N THR A 174 -2.55 -16.13 24.63
CA THR A 174 -3.41 -16.54 25.75
C THR A 174 -3.50 -18.06 25.80
N ALA A 175 -3.77 -18.62 26.98
CA ALA A 175 -3.84 -20.08 27.15
C ALA A 175 -4.93 -20.73 26.27
N THR A 176 -5.98 -19.98 25.97
CA THR A 176 -7.10 -20.38 25.11
C THR A 176 -6.90 -19.98 23.64
N GLY A 177 -5.76 -19.38 23.28
CA GLY A 177 -5.43 -19.01 21.90
C GLY A 177 -6.31 -17.93 21.27
N TYR A 178 -7.15 -17.25 22.07
CA TYR A 178 -8.11 -16.26 21.55
C TYR A 178 -7.47 -14.94 21.11
N LYS A 179 -6.23 -14.67 21.54
CA LYS A 179 -5.33 -13.66 20.97
C LYS A 179 -4.08 -14.36 20.52
N PHE A 180 -3.54 -13.93 19.39
CA PHE A 180 -2.37 -14.55 18.80
C PHE A 180 -1.54 -13.51 18.07
N LEU A 181 -0.25 -13.79 17.94
CA LEU A 181 0.64 -13.11 17.04
C LEU A 181 1.03 -14.09 15.94
N GLU A 182 0.79 -13.75 14.69
CA GLU A 182 1.13 -14.58 13.54
C GLU A 182 2.10 -13.85 12.64
N ILE A 183 3.08 -14.57 12.12
CA ILE A 183 4.00 -14.09 11.10
C ILE A 183 4.00 -15.05 9.93
N GLY A 184 3.89 -14.57 8.70
CA GLY A 184 3.86 -15.43 7.51
C GLY A 184 4.11 -14.66 6.22
N VAL A 185 4.23 -15.36 5.11
CA VAL A 185 4.43 -14.76 3.79
C VAL A 185 3.09 -14.61 3.10
N ASN A 186 2.62 -13.38 2.97
CA ASN A 186 1.50 -13.03 2.11
C ASN A 186 1.96 -13.13 0.64
N VAL A 187 1.33 -14.03 -0.11
CA VAL A 187 1.69 -14.29 -1.51
C VAL A 187 0.96 -13.31 -2.43
N GLY A 188 1.73 -12.61 -3.25
CA GLY A 188 1.26 -11.68 -4.28
C GLY A 188 2.45 -11.16 -5.09
N PRO A 189 2.27 -10.32 -6.11
CA PRO A 189 3.39 -9.68 -6.80
C PRO A 189 3.63 -8.22 -6.32
N PRO A 190 4.51 -7.92 -5.35
CA PRO A 190 5.47 -8.83 -4.70
C PRO A 190 4.89 -9.47 -3.44
N SER A 191 5.45 -10.63 -3.08
CA SER A 191 5.11 -11.35 -1.86
C SER A 191 5.84 -10.68 -0.71
N TYR A 192 5.30 -10.83 0.49
CA TYR A 192 5.73 -9.98 1.58
C TYR A 192 5.48 -10.67 2.95
N VAL A 193 6.39 -10.54 3.91
CA VAL A 193 6.26 -11.09 5.28
C VAL A 193 5.39 -10.21 6.18
N GLU A 194 4.18 -10.62 6.51
CA GLU A 194 3.33 -9.82 7.41
C GLU A 194 3.42 -10.31 8.86
N ILE A 195 3.43 -9.36 9.81
CA ILE A 195 3.19 -9.63 11.23
C ILE A 195 1.77 -9.19 11.54
N VAL A 196 0.99 -10.06 12.18
CA VAL A 196 -0.40 -9.81 12.51
C VAL A 196 -0.67 -10.09 13.97
N LEU A 197 -1.22 -9.11 14.67
CA LEU A 197 -1.88 -9.32 15.95
C LEU A 197 -3.35 -9.63 15.71
N GLY A 198 -3.75 -10.86 16.00
CA GLY A 198 -5.10 -11.33 15.70
C GLY A 198 -5.92 -11.71 16.93
N ASP A 199 -7.22 -11.89 16.73
CA ASP A 199 -8.11 -12.51 17.71
C ASP A 199 -9.11 -13.52 17.13
N HIS A 200 -9.75 -14.28 18.01
CA HIS A 200 -10.73 -15.31 17.64
C HIS A 200 -11.99 -14.77 16.93
N GLN A 201 -12.21 -13.46 16.91
CA GLN A 201 -13.33 -12.85 16.18
C GLN A 201 -12.94 -12.56 14.71
N GLY A 202 -11.74 -12.97 14.30
CA GLY A 202 -11.22 -12.74 12.95
C GLY A 202 -10.70 -11.32 12.72
N ARG A 203 -10.54 -10.52 13.79
CA ARG A 203 -9.86 -9.22 13.67
C ARG A 203 -8.37 -9.47 13.60
N GLU A 204 -7.76 -8.94 12.55
CA GLU A 204 -6.32 -8.99 12.30
C GLU A 204 -5.80 -7.55 12.19
N LEU A 205 -4.89 -7.18 13.10
CA LEU A 205 -4.17 -5.91 13.06
C LEU A 205 -2.78 -6.15 12.46
N PRO A 206 -2.58 -5.89 11.16
CA PRO A 206 -1.30 -6.06 10.50
C PRO A 206 -0.32 -4.96 10.89
N MET A 207 0.97 -5.29 10.90
CA MET A 207 2.05 -4.36 11.16
C MET A 207 3.35 -4.75 10.44
N SER A 208 4.14 -3.74 10.07
CA SER A 208 5.48 -3.92 9.53
C SER A 208 6.48 -4.28 10.63
N LEU A 209 7.64 -4.83 10.26
CA LEU A 209 8.74 -5.04 11.21
C LEU A 209 9.19 -3.74 11.88
N GLU A 210 9.22 -2.64 11.13
CA GLU A 210 9.53 -1.30 11.68
C GLU A 210 8.53 -0.89 12.76
N THR A 211 7.23 -1.07 12.48
CA THR A 211 6.16 -0.77 13.45
C THR A 211 6.27 -1.66 14.69
N TRP A 212 6.55 -2.96 14.50
CA TRP A 212 6.79 -3.90 15.58
C TRP A 212 7.95 -3.45 16.48
N LYS A 213 9.10 -3.13 15.88
CA LYS A 213 10.30 -2.66 16.60
C LYS A 213 10.05 -1.37 17.35
N GLY A 214 9.41 -0.39 16.70
CA GLY A 214 9.03 0.85 17.36
C GLY A 214 8.09 0.61 18.54
N LEU A 215 7.14 -0.33 18.42
CA LEU A 215 6.22 -0.67 19.51
C LEU A 215 6.96 -1.34 20.67
N TYR A 216 7.90 -2.24 20.37
CA TYR A 216 8.76 -2.88 21.36
C TYR A 216 9.69 -1.89 22.07
N GLU A 217 10.26 -0.92 21.35
CA GLU A 217 11.05 0.16 21.94
C GLU A 217 10.23 1.03 22.89
N GLN A 218 8.97 1.30 22.53
CA GLN A 218 8.03 2.06 23.36
C GLN A 218 7.43 1.24 24.53
N ARG A 219 7.76 -0.05 24.69
CA ARG A 219 7.13 -0.93 25.71
C ARG A 219 7.17 -0.36 27.13
N LEU A 220 8.27 0.29 27.53
CA LEU A 220 8.39 0.87 28.86
C LEU A 220 7.45 2.07 29.06
N ASN A 221 7.25 2.87 28.02
CA ASN A 221 6.30 3.98 28.05
C ASN A 221 4.87 3.45 28.09
N ILE A 222 4.55 2.39 27.35
CA ILE A 222 3.25 1.71 27.41
C ILE A 222 2.99 1.11 28.82
N TYR A 223 4.00 0.57 29.48
CA TYR A 223 3.86 0.11 30.87
C TYR A 223 3.67 1.25 31.88
N LYS A 224 4.32 2.40 31.69
CA LYS A 224 4.09 3.60 32.53
C LYS A 224 2.68 4.15 32.35
N LEU A 225 2.22 4.18 31.10
CA LEU A 225 0.85 4.47 30.72
C LEU A 225 -0.15 3.56 31.47
N LEU A 226 0.10 2.25 31.52
CA LEU A 226 -0.72 1.28 32.27
C LEU A 226 -0.79 1.55 33.77
N ARG A 227 0.26 2.15 34.34
CA ARG A 227 0.33 2.54 35.75
C ARG A 227 -0.23 3.94 36.02
N ASN A 228 -0.77 4.61 35.00
CA ASN A 228 -1.24 6.00 35.07
C ASN A 228 -0.11 6.97 35.53
N GLU A 229 1.13 6.67 35.17
CA GLU A 229 2.32 7.48 35.48
C GLU A 229 2.63 8.52 34.37
N HIS A 230 1.73 8.67 33.39
CA HIS A 230 1.93 9.52 32.22
C HIS A 230 0.79 10.53 32.06
N LYS A 231 1.12 11.74 31.56
CA LYS A 231 0.13 12.82 31.34
C LYS A 231 -0.77 12.55 30.13
N ASP A 232 -0.21 11.94 29.09
CA ASP A 232 -0.92 11.52 27.90
C ASP A 232 -1.43 10.08 28.07
N ASN A 233 -2.57 9.76 27.48
CA ASN A 233 -3.21 8.44 27.57
C ASN A 233 -2.92 7.53 26.37
N PHE A 234 -2.01 7.93 25.49
CA PHE A 234 -1.72 7.21 24.25
C PHE A 234 -0.25 7.28 23.85
N VAL A 235 0.19 6.29 23.05
CA VAL A 235 1.48 6.25 22.36
C VAL A 235 1.22 5.91 20.90
N THR A 236 1.84 6.64 19.97
CA THR A 236 1.72 6.38 18.54
C THR A 236 3.05 5.86 17.99
N VAL A 237 3.01 4.77 17.24
CA VAL A 237 4.15 4.17 16.53
C VAL A 237 3.71 3.87 15.10
N GLY A 238 4.20 4.66 14.15
CA GLY A 238 3.81 4.52 12.75
C GLY A 238 2.28 4.58 12.60
N PRO A 239 1.64 3.57 11.99
CA PRO A 239 0.19 3.53 11.80
C PRO A 239 -0.59 3.03 13.02
N ILE A 240 0.08 2.65 14.11
CA ILE A 240 -0.56 2.08 15.30
C ILE A 240 -0.57 3.08 16.45
N THR A 241 -1.75 3.26 17.03
CA THR A 241 -1.93 3.97 18.29
C THR A 241 -2.24 2.97 19.40
N ALA A 242 -1.48 3.04 20.49
CA ALA A 242 -1.76 2.35 21.74
C ALA A 242 -2.52 3.29 22.68
N THR A 243 -3.71 2.90 23.10
CA THR A 243 -4.58 3.64 24.03
C THR A 243 -4.97 2.77 25.22
N ILE A 244 -5.22 3.40 26.37
CA ILE A 244 -5.62 2.71 27.60
C ILE A 244 -7.06 3.00 27.96
N TYR A 245 -7.79 1.95 28.33
CA TYR A 245 -9.15 2.05 28.84
C TYR A 245 -9.26 1.30 30.16
N ALA A 246 -9.75 1.99 31.19
CA ALA A 246 -10.19 1.34 32.40
C ALA A 246 -11.64 0.89 32.20
N HIS A 247 -11.90 -0.42 32.34
CA HIS A 247 -13.27 -0.94 32.34
C HIS A 247 -13.50 -1.75 33.62
N THR A 248 -14.42 -1.24 34.44
CA THR A 248 -14.92 -1.80 35.72
C THR A 248 -13.84 -2.07 36.77
N ASP A 249 -12.89 -2.97 36.53
CA ASP A 249 -11.73 -3.28 37.39
C ASP A 249 -10.47 -3.74 36.59
N LEU A 250 -10.52 -3.66 35.27
CA LEU A 250 -9.47 -4.14 34.38
C LEU A 250 -8.94 -2.99 33.52
N THR A 251 -7.62 -2.82 33.56
CA THR A 251 -6.91 -1.93 32.62
C THR A 251 -6.65 -2.69 31.33
N LEU A 252 -7.24 -2.19 30.25
CA LEU A 252 -7.10 -2.74 28.92
C LEU A 252 -6.22 -1.85 28.05
N VAL A 253 -5.37 -2.48 27.26
CA VAL A 253 -4.62 -1.84 26.18
C VAL A 253 -5.34 -2.13 24.88
N ARG A 254 -5.66 -1.06 24.16
CA ARG A 254 -6.18 -1.12 22.80
C ARG A 254 -5.05 -0.71 21.86
N LEU A 255 -4.69 -1.60 20.95
CA LEU A 255 -3.86 -1.27 19.81
C LEU A 255 -4.79 -1.06 18.62
N GLU A 256 -4.69 0.08 17.97
CA GLU A 256 -5.57 0.44 16.86
C GLU A 256 -4.83 1.04 15.68
N SER A 257 -5.33 0.69 14.50
CA SER A 257 -5.10 1.35 13.23
C SER A 257 -6.40 2.09 12.82
N PRO A 258 -6.40 2.86 11.73
CA PRO A 258 -7.62 3.53 11.26
C PRO A 258 -8.82 2.58 11.00
N THR A 259 -8.56 1.31 10.69
CA THR A 259 -9.59 0.36 10.23
C THR A 259 -9.85 -0.78 11.22
N VAL A 260 -8.86 -1.16 12.03
CA VAL A 260 -8.95 -2.32 12.95
C VAL A 260 -8.38 -1.97 14.31
N HIS A 261 -8.98 -2.48 15.37
CA HIS A 261 -8.44 -2.43 16.72
C HIS A 261 -8.46 -3.80 17.40
N VAL A 262 -7.48 -4.05 18.27
CA VAL A 262 -7.39 -5.24 19.10
C VAL A 262 -7.15 -4.81 20.54
N THR A 263 -8.03 -5.28 21.43
CA THR A 263 -7.93 -5.00 22.87
C THR A 263 -7.39 -6.21 23.62
N MET A 264 -6.55 -5.98 24.63
CA MET A 264 -5.97 -7.03 25.49
C MET A 264 -5.62 -6.51 26.88
N ILE A 265 -5.41 -7.43 27.83
CA ILE A 265 -4.91 -7.11 29.17
C ILE A 265 -3.38 -7.02 29.19
N GLU A 266 -2.82 -6.36 30.21
CA GLU A 266 -1.36 -6.17 30.37
C GLU A 266 -0.57 -7.48 30.26
N SER A 267 -1.04 -8.56 30.90
CA SER A 267 -0.31 -9.84 30.87
C SER A 267 -0.22 -10.45 29.48
N THR A 268 -1.21 -10.20 28.60
CA THR A 268 -1.20 -10.64 27.20
C THR A 268 -0.24 -9.77 26.39
N LEU A 269 -0.24 -8.45 26.62
CA LEU A 269 0.70 -7.52 26.00
C LEU A 269 2.16 -7.84 26.37
N ARG A 270 2.43 -8.22 27.63
CA ARG A 270 3.76 -8.65 28.07
C ARG A 270 4.24 -9.87 27.29
N ARG A 271 3.41 -10.91 27.21
CA ARG A 271 3.73 -12.11 26.39
C ARG A 271 3.97 -11.77 24.93
N MET A 272 3.22 -10.82 24.37
CA MET A 272 3.44 -10.34 23.01
C MET A 272 4.86 -9.80 22.87
N PHE A 273 5.30 -8.90 23.76
CA PHE A 273 6.67 -8.35 23.71
C PHE A 273 7.77 -9.36 24.06
N ASP A 274 7.48 -10.39 24.87
CA ASP A 274 8.44 -11.47 25.15
C ASP A 274 8.81 -12.27 23.88
N LEU A 275 8.00 -12.19 22.81
CA LEU A 275 8.23 -12.85 21.53
C LEU A 275 9.16 -12.07 20.59
N ASP A 276 9.66 -10.89 20.97
CA ASP A 276 10.45 -10.01 20.10
C ASP A 276 11.60 -10.73 19.37
N GLY A 277 12.44 -11.46 20.11
CA GLY A 277 13.53 -12.23 19.50
C GLY A 277 13.04 -13.36 18.58
N CYS A 278 11.87 -13.95 18.84
CA CYS A 278 11.27 -14.95 17.96
C CYS A 278 10.76 -14.30 16.66
N ILE A 279 10.18 -13.12 16.76
CA ILE A 279 9.68 -12.36 15.61
C ILE A 279 10.84 -11.94 14.72
N ASP A 280 11.91 -11.36 15.27
CA ASP A 280 13.08 -10.95 14.50
C ASP A 280 13.68 -12.12 13.70
N VAL A 281 13.93 -13.26 14.36
CA VAL A 281 14.51 -14.44 13.71
C VAL A 281 13.57 -15.03 12.65
N THR A 282 12.27 -15.10 12.94
CA THR A 282 11.30 -15.66 11.99
C THR A 282 11.14 -14.74 10.78
N PHE A 283 11.06 -13.43 11.00
CA PHE A 283 10.92 -12.44 9.94
C PHE A 283 12.11 -12.46 9.00
N GLU A 284 13.33 -12.50 9.54
CA GLU A 284 14.55 -12.57 8.72
C GLU A 284 14.57 -13.84 7.85
N ARG A 285 14.22 -15.00 8.41
CA ARG A 285 14.17 -16.27 7.68
C ARG A 285 13.12 -16.26 6.57
N LEU A 286 11.92 -15.77 6.85
CA LEU A 286 10.86 -15.68 5.85
C LEU A 286 11.20 -14.65 4.76
N SER A 287 11.83 -13.53 5.12
CA SER A 287 12.23 -12.49 4.16
C SER A 287 13.20 -13.04 3.11
N ARG A 288 14.13 -13.93 3.49
CA ARG A 288 15.04 -14.60 2.56
C ARG A 288 14.35 -15.55 1.58
N LEU A 289 13.11 -15.96 1.85
CA LEU A 289 12.32 -16.84 1.00
C LEU A 289 11.42 -16.07 0.03
N VAL A 290 11.19 -14.77 0.24
CA VAL A 290 10.25 -13.96 -0.54
C VAL A 290 10.54 -14.03 -2.04
N ASP A 291 11.77 -13.77 -2.46
CA ASP A 291 12.13 -13.81 -3.90
C ASP A 291 11.89 -15.20 -4.52
N THR A 292 12.13 -16.26 -3.74
CA THR A 292 11.87 -17.63 -4.18
C THR A 292 10.37 -17.89 -4.30
N VAL A 293 9.57 -17.38 -3.37
CA VAL A 293 8.11 -17.43 -3.42
C VAL A 293 7.60 -16.68 -4.64
N ASP A 294 8.09 -15.46 -4.91
CA ASP A 294 7.68 -14.65 -6.06
C ASP A 294 8.00 -15.34 -7.38
N VAL A 295 9.24 -15.80 -7.58
CA VAL A 295 9.65 -16.51 -8.80
C VAL A 295 8.78 -17.76 -9.04
N LYS A 296 8.46 -18.51 -7.97
CA LYS A 296 7.60 -19.69 -8.08
C LYS A 296 6.15 -19.32 -8.33
N TYR A 297 5.63 -18.31 -7.63
CA TYR A 297 4.27 -17.83 -7.77
C TYR A 297 4.02 -17.34 -9.20
N THR A 298 4.90 -16.51 -9.77
CA THR A 298 4.80 -16.06 -11.16
C THR A 298 4.78 -17.23 -12.13
N ARG A 299 5.62 -18.25 -11.94
CA ARG A 299 5.62 -19.44 -12.80
C ARG A 299 4.32 -20.23 -12.70
N PHE A 300 3.79 -20.41 -11.49
CA PHE A 300 2.53 -21.11 -11.28
C PHE A 300 1.33 -20.32 -11.82
N ALA A 301 1.31 -19.00 -11.64
CA ALA A 301 0.32 -18.11 -12.23
C ALA A 301 0.33 -18.18 -13.77
N ASN A 302 1.51 -18.19 -14.40
CA ASN A 302 1.61 -18.34 -15.86
C ASN A 302 1.02 -19.67 -16.36
N VAL A 303 1.20 -20.76 -15.61
CA VAL A 303 0.57 -22.05 -15.94
C VAL A 303 -0.95 -21.95 -15.79
N ALA A 304 -1.44 -21.26 -14.76
CA ALA A 304 -2.88 -20.98 -14.58
C ALA A 304 -3.46 -20.26 -15.78
N ASN A 305 -2.77 -19.21 -16.23
CA ASN A 305 -3.17 -18.40 -17.36
C ASN A 305 -3.16 -19.19 -18.66
N ALA A 306 -2.18 -20.09 -18.84
CA ALA A 306 -2.15 -20.98 -20.00
C ALA A 306 -3.34 -21.95 -20.02
N ILE A 307 -3.78 -22.44 -18.85
CA ILE A 307 -4.97 -23.29 -18.74
C ILE A 307 -6.24 -22.48 -19.05
N SER A 308 -6.38 -21.28 -18.48
CA SER A 308 -7.58 -20.44 -18.69
C SER A 308 -7.69 -19.89 -20.12
N ALA A 309 -6.57 -19.76 -20.83
CA ALA A 309 -6.51 -19.40 -22.25
C ALA A 309 -6.61 -20.60 -23.20
N SER A 310 -6.60 -21.83 -22.68
CA SER A 310 -6.71 -23.04 -23.48
C SER A 310 -8.10 -23.18 -24.10
N GLU A 311 -8.16 -23.71 -25.32
CA GLU A 311 -9.44 -24.03 -26.00
C GLU A 311 -10.27 -25.08 -25.26
N VAL A 312 -9.66 -25.80 -24.32
CA VAL A 312 -10.31 -26.84 -23.51
C VAL A 312 -11.06 -26.25 -22.30
N PHE A 313 -10.76 -25.00 -21.91
CA PHE A 313 -11.39 -24.34 -20.77
C PHE A 313 -12.53 -23.43 -21.21
N ASP A 314 -13.75 -23.68 -20.73
CA ASP A 314 -14.90 -22.80 -20.91
C ASP A 314 -15.26 -22.08 -19.61
N LYS A 315 -14.99 -20.77 -19.56
CA LYS A 315 -15.33 -19.89 -18.42
C LYS A 315 -16.83 -19.82 -18.08
N ARG A 316 -17.71 -20.30 -18.96
CA ARG A 316 -19.17 -20.37 -18.73
C ARG A 316 -19.59 -21.72 -18.14
N GLN A 317 -18.67 -22.68 -18.04
CA GLN A 317 -18.92 -24.03 -17.58
C GLN A 317 -18.47 -24.14 -16.11
N LEU A 318 -19.40 -24.53 -15.23
CA LEU A 318 -19.18 -24.54 -13.78
C LEU A 318 -18.08 -25.53 -13.36
N VAL A 319 -18.05 -26.73 -13.94
CA VAL A 319 -17.03 -27.76 -13.66
C VAL A 319 -15.64 -27.25 -14.03
N ASP A 320 -15.47 -26.59 -15.17
CA ASP A 320 -14.19 -26.02 -15.59
C ASP A 320 -13.71 -24.96 -14.59
N CYS A 321 -14.59 -24.05 -14.16
CA CYS A 321 -14.30 -23.06 -13.13
C CYS A 321 -13.95 -23.68 -11.77
N GLU A 322 -14.69 -24.70 -11.33
CA GLU A 322 -14.45 -25.41 -10.05
C GLU A 322 -13.14 -26.22 -10.09
N LEU A 323 -12.82 -26.85 -11.22
CA LEU A 323 -11.55 -27.57 -11.42
C LEU A 323 -10.35 -26.63 -11.45
N LEU A 324 -10.47 -25.48 -12.14
CA LEU A 324 -9.44 -24.45 -12.12
C LEU A 324 -9.24 -23.91 -10.70
N ALA A 325 -10.34 -23.60 -10.00
CA ALA A 325 -10.29 -23.19 -8.60
C ALA A 325 -9.66 -24.27 -7.71
N LEU A 326 -9.92 -25.55 -7.93
CA LEU A 326 -9.31 -26.65 -7.18
C LEU A 326 -7.79 -26.75 -7.42
N VAL A 327 -7.34 -26.58 -8.66
CA VAL A 327 -5.91 -26.58 -9.00
C VAL A 327 -5.16 -25.41 -8.35
N PHE A 328 -5.81 -24.24 -8.20
CA PHE A 328 -5.17 -23.02 -7.70
C PHE A 328 -5.49 -22.65 -6.23
N ASN A 329 -6.56 -23.20 -5.64
CA ASN A 329 -6.97 -23.01 -4.24
C ASN A 329 -6.84 -24.29 -3.41
N ALA A 330 -6.08 -25.31 -3.85
CA ALA A 330 -5.78 -26.46 -3.01
C ALA A 330 -5.09 -25.98 -1.72
N ARG A 331 -5.85 -26.05 -0.62
CA ARG A 331 -5.50 -25.57 0.72
C ARG A 331 -4.23 -26.19 1.28
#